data_AF-A0A941MTN2-F1
#
_entry.id   AF-A0A941MTN2-F1
#
_cell.length_a   1.000
_cell.length_b   1.000
_cell.length_c   1.000
_cell.angle_alpha   90.00
_cell.angle_beta   90.00
_cell.angle_gamma   90.00
#
_symmetry.space_group_name_H-M   'P 1'
#
loop_
_entity.id
_entity.type
_entity.pdbx_description
1 polymer ?
#
loop_
_entity_poly.entity_id
_entity_poly.type
_entity_poly.pdbx_seq_one_letter_code
_entity_poly.pdbx_strand_id
1 'polypeptide(L)'
;MNRITAALPRRAFLNQSGWSLGAIAASTLIAREAVAKSPAETPATDSTARALAVGTPHFAPRAKRVISLFMHGGPSQLDLFDHKPDLVRRHGEELPAAVRGTQRLTGM
;
A
#
# COMPACT_ATOMS: atom_id res chain seq x y z
N MET A 1 49.45 -16.81 12.51
CA MET A 1 49.13 -15.85 11.42
C MET A 1 47.64 -15.99 11.09
N ASN A 2 46.76 -15.38 11.89
CA ASN A 2 45.31 -15.51 11.72
C ASN A 2 44.84 -14.59 10.59
N ARG A 3 44.45 -15.18 9.46
CA ARG A 3 43.70 -14.47 8.41
C ARG A 3 42.29 -14.23 8.92
N ILE A 4 41.98 -12.98 9.26
CA ILE A 4 40.61 -12.54 9.52
C ILE A 4 39.82 -12.80 8.25
N THR A 5 38.89 -13.75 8.31
CA THR A 5 37.93 -14.05 7.24
C THR A 5 37.23 -12.76 6.88
N ALA A 6 37.44 -12.26 5.66
CA ALA A 6 36.79 -11.03 5.19
C ALA A 6 35.27 -11.25 5.19
N ALA A 7 34.60 -10.68 6.19
CA ALA A 7 33.15 -10.67 6.25
C ALA A 7 32.63 -10.00 4.97
N LEU A 8 31.76 -10.70 4.22
CA LEU A 8 31.16 -10.17 3.01
C LEU A 8 30.54 -8.79 3.32
N PRO A 9 30.88 -7.72 2.58
CA PRO A 9 30.31 -6.41 2.83
C PRO A 9 28.80 -6.49 2.58
N ARG A 10 27.99 -5.89 3.47
CA ARG A 10 26.51 -5.93 3.41
C ARG A 10 25.96 -5.65 2.01
N ARG A 11 26.55 -4.69 1.30
CA ARG A 11 26.17 -4.34 -0.08
C ARG A 11 26.39 -5.50 -1.07
N ALA A 12 27.49 -6.24 -0.95
CA ALA A 12 27.74 -7.41 -1.80
C ALA A 12 26.78 -8.57 -1.46
N PHE A 13 26.53 -8.79 -0.16
CA PHE A 13 25.54 -9.79 0.27
C PHE A 13 24.14 -9.48 -0.27
N LEU A 14 23.65 -8.24 -0.07
CA LEU A 14 22.33 -7.83 -0.58
C LEU A 14 22.26 -7.85 -2.11
N ASN A 15 23.32 -7.40 -2.79
CA ASN A 15 23.40 -7.48 -4.25
C ASN A 15 23.46 -8.91 -4.77
N GLN A 16 24.00 -9.87 -4.03
CA GLN A 16 24.09 -11.27 -4.48
C GLN A 16 22.82 -12.05 -4.14
N SER A 17 22.25 -11.85 -2.94
CA SER A 17 21.03 -12.53 -2.48
C SER A 17 19.74 -12.02 -3.15
N GLY A 18 19.73 -10.78 -3.66
CA GLY A 18 18.56 -10.26 -4.37
C GLY A 18 18.22 -11.04 -5.65
N TRP A 19 19.23 -11.53 -6.37
CA TRP A 19 19.03 -12.27 -7.63
C TRP A 19 18.48 -13.68 -7.39
N SER A 20 18.88 -14.35 -6.32
CA SER A 20 18.40 -15.70 -6.00
C SER A 20 16.94 -15.69 -5.53
N LEU A 21 16.57 -14.76 -4.66
CA LEU A 21 15.16 -14.59 -4.24
C LEU A 21 14.28 -14.15 -5.42
N GLY A 22 14.79 -13.28 -6.29
CA GLY A 22 14.11 -12.87 -7.51
C GLY A 22 13.86 -14.04 -8.47
N ALA A 23 14.83 -14.93 -8.67
CA ALA A 23 14.68 -16.11 -9.51
C ALA A 23 13.64 -17.10 -8.97
N ILE A 24 13.58 -17.30 -7.65
CA ILE A 24 12.54 -18.13 -7.00
C ILE A 24 11.15 -17.48 -7.16
N ALA A 25 11.04 -16.17 -6.97
CA ALA A 25 9.78 -15.46 -7.21
C ALA A 25 9.33 -15.53 -8.68
N ALA A 26 10.26 -15.37 -9.63
CA ALA A 26 9.96 -15.47 -11.06
C ALA A 26 9.54 -16.91 -11.44
N SER A 27 10.24 -17.94 -10.94
CA SER A 27 9.88 -19.33 -11.25
C SER A 27 8.50 -19.71 -10.70
N THR A 28 8.16 -19.24 -9.50
CA THR A 28 6.83 -19.46 -8.92
C THR A 28 5.73 -18.73 -9.71
N LEU A 29 5.96 -17.52 -10.21
CA LEU A 29 5.00 -16.80 -11.05
C LEU A 29 4.82 -17.47 -12.42
N ILE A 30 5.90 -17.86 -13.08
CA ILE A 30 5.86 -18.58 -14.36
C ILE A 30 5.17 -19.95 -14.21
N ALA A 31 5.45 -20.69 -13.15
CA ALA A 31 4.78 -21.96 -12.88
C ALA A 31 3.26 -21.78 -12.64
N ARG A 32 2.86 -20.71 -11.94
CA ARG A 32 1.43 -20.37 -11.77
C ARG A 32 0.76 -20.01 -13.09
N GLU A 33 1.44 -19.28 -13.96
CA GLU A 33 0.93 -18.94 -15.29
C GLU A 33 0.81 -20.18 -16.19
N ALA A 34 1.78 -21.10 -16.12
CA ALA A 34 1.74 -22.38 -16.82
C ALA A 34 0.57 -23.26 -16.34
N VAL A 35 0.32 -23.33 -15.03
CA VAL A 35 -0.83 -24.04 -14.46
C VAL A 35 -2.17 -23.37 -14.83
N ALA A 36 -2.19 -22.03 -14.93
CA ALA A 36 -3.39 -21.29 -15.32
C ALA A 36 -3.76 -21.44 -16.81
N LYS A 37 -2.84 -21.92 -17.66
CA LYS A 37 -3.03 -22.05 -19.12
C LYS A 37 -3.35 -23.47 -19.60
N SER A 38 -3.37 -24.46 -18.70
CA SER A 38 -3.78 -25.83 -19.03
C SER A 38 -5.31 -25.96 -19.16
N PRO A 39 -5.86 -26.42 -20.30
CA PRO A 39 -7.28 -26.73 -20.41
C PRO A 39 -7.57 -28.16 -19.90
N ALA A 40 -8.64 -28.28 -19.09
CA ALA A 40 -9.24 -29.49 -18.50
C ALA A 40 -8.50 -30.05 -17.26
N GLU A 41 -9.11 -30.29 -16.09
CA GLU A 41 -10.51 -30.59 -15.73
C GLU A 41 -10.90 -29.90 -14.40
N THR A 42 -12.17 -29.50 -14.30
CA THR A 42 -12.79 -29.01 -13.05
C THR A 42 -13.25 -30.22 -12.21
N PRO A 43 -13.25 -30.12 -10.87
CA PRO A 43 -14.43 -29.55 -10.24
C PRO A 43 -14.12 -28.48 -9.19
N ALA A 44 -14.97 -27.45 -9.20
CA ALA A 44 -15.28 -26.46 -8.15
C ALA A 44 -14.10 -26.02 -7.25
N THR A 45 -13.63 -24.78 -7.31
CA THR A 45 -14.41 -23.60 -6.89
C THR A 45 -13.63 -22.34 -7.28
N ASP A 46 -14.23 -21.48 -8.09
CA ASP A 46 -14.00 -20.04 -8.26
C ASP A 46 -12.57 -19.51 -8.07
N SER A 47 -11.72 -19.78 -9.06
CA SER A 47 -10.38 -19.22 -9.19
C SER A 47 -10.35 -17.77 -9.72
N THR A 48 -11.50 -17.12 -9.96
CA THR A 48 -11.58 -15.73 -10.44
C THR A 48 -12.00 -14.71 -9.37
N ALA A 49 -12.41 -15.14 -8.17
CA ALA A 49 -12.65 -14.24 -7.03
C ALA A 49 -11.37 -13.89 -6.24
N ARG A 50 -10.21 -14.47 -6.61
CA ARG A 50 -8.97 -14.39 -5.82
C ARG A 50 -8.12 -13.13 -6.05
N ALA A 51 -8.58 -12.19 -6.88
CA ALA A 51 -7.85 -10.96 -7.19
C ALA A 51 -8.02 -9.83 -6.16
N LEU A 52 -9.07 -9.82 -5.34
CA LEU A 52 -9.23 -8.88 -4.21
C LEU A 52 -10.01 -9.48 -3.03
N ALA A 53 -10.22 -10.80 -3.01
CA ALA A 53 -10.75 -11.45 -1.83
C ALA A 53 -9.73 -11.27 -0.71
N VAL A 54 -10.01 -10.31 0.18
CA VAL A 54 -9.62 -10.34 1.59
C VAL A 54 -9.74 -11.80 1.99
N GLY A 55 -8.60 -12.48 2.02
CA GLY A 55 -8.58 -13.92 2.21
C GLY A 55 -9.37 -14.24 3.46
N THR A 56 -10.08 -15.37 3.44
CA THR A 56 -10.68 -15.91 4.65
C THR A 56 -9.60 -15.88 5.71
N PRO A 57 -9.77 -15.11 6.79
CA PRO A 57 -8.70 -14.95 7.76
C PRO A 57 -8.34 -16.33 8.27
N HIS A 58 -7.03 -16.60 8.42
CA HIS A 58 -6.54 -17.88 8.92
C HIS A 58 -7.18 -18.28 10.27
N PHE A 59 -7.78 -17.31 10.97
CA PHE A 59 -8.54 -17.48 12.20
C PHE A 59 -9.89 -16.77 12.10
N ALA A 60 -10.90 -17.29 12.80
CA ALA A 60 -12.19 -16.63 12.90
C ALA A 60 -12.04 -15.22 13.50
N PRO A 61 -12.62 -14.18 12.88
CA PRO A 61 -12.53 -12.82 13.40
C PRO A 61 -13.24 -12.75 14.76
N ARG A 62 -12.52 -12.26 15.77
CA ARG A 62 -13.03 -12.18 17.15
C ARG A 62 -13.79 -10.87 17.43
N ALA A 63 -13.56 -9.84 16.62
CA ALA A 63 -14.21 -8.53 16.77
C ALA A 63 -15.64 -8.57 16.25
N LYS A 64 -16.62 -8.24 17.11
CA LYS A 64 -18.06 -8.25 16.78
C LYS A 64 -18.59 -6.89 16.32
N ARG A 65 -17.90 -5.79 16.67
CA ARG A 65 -18.29 -4.41 16.38
C ARG A 65 -17.05 -3.55 16.17
N VAL A 66 -17.13 -2.59 15.25
CA VAL A 66 -16.08 -1.60 14.99
C VAL A 66 -16.72 -0.22 15.14
N ILE A 67 -16.13 0.63 15.97
CA ILE A 67 -16.49 2.04 16.08
C ILE A 67 -15.32 2.82 15.48
N SER A 68 -15.57 3.51 14.37
CA SER A 68 -14.60 4.42 13.76
C SER A 68 -14.90 5.84 14.22
N LEU A 69 -13.97 6.42 14.97
CA LEU A 69 -14.08 7.77 15.50
C LEU A 69 -13.20 8.69 14.66
N PHE A 70 -13.83 9.60 13.91
CA PHE A 70 -13.13 10.70 13.24
C PHE A 70 -13.16 11.92 14.15
N MET A 71 -12.08 12.12 14.88
CA MET A 71 -11.92 13.29 15.73
C MET A 71 -11.34 14.43 14.89
N HIS A 72 -12.20 15.36 14.48
CA HIS A 72 -11.73 16.61 13.85
C HIS A 72 -10.98 17.45 14.89
N GLY A 73 -9.93 18.17 14.47
CA GLY A 73 -9.24 19.15 15.31
C GLY A 73 -7.71 18.97 15.41
N GLY A 74 -7.15 17.89 14.88
CA GLY A 74 -5.69 17.78 14.69
C GLY A 74 -5.26 18.52 13.42
N PRO A 75 -4.14 19.26 13.42
CA PRO A 75 -3.59 19.81 12.18
C PRO A 75 -3.30 18.65 11.23
N SER A 76 -3.74 18.76 9.98
CA SER A 76 -3.46 17.73 8.99
C SER A 76 -1.94 17.63 8.79
N GLN A 77 -1.44 16.49 8.29
CA GLN A 77 -0.01 16.36 7.92
C GLN A 77 0.43 17.50 6.97
N LEU A 78 -0.49 18.02 6.17
CA LEU A 78 -0.25 19.14 5.26
C LEU A 78 -0.21 20.49 6.01
N ASP A 79 -0.94 20.64 7.11
CA ASP A 79 -1.02 21.86 7.94
C ASP A 79 0.05 21.94 9.03
N LEU A 80 1.04 21.04 9.01
CA LEU A 80 2.18 21.02 9.94
C LEU A 80 3.19 22.15 9.63
N PHE A 81 4.46 21.97 10.01
CA PHE A 81 5.55 22.96 9.98
C PHE A 81 6.02 23.44 8.59
N ASP A 82 5.28 23.15 7.53
CA ASP A 82 5.65 23.59 6.18
C ASP A 82 5.26 25.06 5.98
N HIS A 83 6.23 25.86 5.56
CA HIS A 83 6.09 27.30 5.38
C HIS A 83 5.30 27.60 4.10
N LYS A 84 4.09 28.14 4.25
CA LYS A 84 3.14 28.40 3.17
C LYS A 84 2.91 29.90 2.96
N PRO A 85 3.83 30.61 2.28
CA PRO A 85 3.77 32.07 2.13
C PRO A 85 2.54 32.51 1.33
N ASP A 86 2.12 31.74 0.33
CA ASP A 86 0.92 32.06 -0.46
C ASP A 86 -0.37 31.92 0.35
N LEU A 87 -0.43 31.00 1.31
CA LEU A 87 -1.59 30.84 2.18
C LEU A 87 -1.70 32.00 3.17
N VAL A 88 -0.57 32.48 3.69
CA VAL A 88 -0.50 33.70 4.52
C VAL A 88 -0.93 34.91 3.72
N ARG A 89 -0.42 35.05 2.48
CA ARG A 89 -0.75 36.17 1.60
C ARG A 89 -2.23 36.25 1.24
N ARG A 90 -2.87 35.10 1.05
CA ARG A 90 -4.28 34.99 0.65
C ARG A 90 -5.24 34.81 1.84
N HIS A 91 -4.77 35.04 3.05
CA HIS A 91 -5.59 34.89 4.25
C HIS A 91 -6.78 35.87 4.22
N GLY A 92 -8.00 35.33 4.37
CA GLY A 92 -9.24 36.11 4.32
C GLY A 92 -9.79 36.39 2.92
N GLU A 93 -9.12 35.94 1.86
CA GLU A 93 -9.69 35.97 0.50
C GLU A 93 -10.81 34.93 0.37
N GLU A 94 -11.94 35.31 -0.22
CA GLU A 94 -12.99 34.36 -0.54
C GLU A 94 -12.52 33.32 -1.57
N LEU A 95 -12.98 32.09 -1.41
CA LEU A 95 -12.67 31.02 -2.35
C LEU A 95 -13.19 31.37 -3.75
N PRO A 96 -12.35 31.32 -4.81
CA PRO A 96 -12.79 31.63 -6.16
C PRO A 96 -13.95 30.75 -6.61
N ALA A 97 -14.88 31.31 -7.40
CA ALA A 97 -16.07 30.59 -7.89
C ALA A 97 -15.71 29.32 -8.69
N ALA A 98 -14.59 29.33 -9.41
CA ALA A 98 -14.08 28.17 -10.15
C ALA A 98 -13.70 27.00 -9.23
N VAL A 99 -13.24 27.29 -8.00
CA VAL A 99 -12.88 26.27 -7.00
C VAL A 99 -14.12 25.81 -6.23
N ARG A 100 -15.06 26.72 -5.95
CA ARG A 100 -16.30 26.43 -5.21
C ARG A 100 -17.29 25.58 -5.99
N GLY A 101 -17.38 25.76 -7.31
CA GLY A 101 -18.31 25.05 -8.18
C GLY A 101 -19.77 25.17 -7.68
N THR A 102 -20.47 24.03 -7.63
CA THR A 102 -21.87 23.93 -7.17
C THR A 102 -22.01 23.55 -5.70
N GLN A 103 -20.93 23.57 -4.92
CA GLN A 103 -20.95 23.10 -3.54
C GLN A 103 -21.71 24.06 -2.63
N ARG A 104 -22.69 23.52 -1.87
CA ARG A 104 -23.44 24.27 -0.86
C ARG A 104 -22.49 24.69 0.27
N LEU A 105 -22.49 25.98 0.64
CA LEU A 105 -21.79 26.43 1.84
C LEU A 105 -22.45 25.82 3.07
N THR A 106 -21.82 24.81 3.65
CA THR A 106 -22.13 24.34 5.00
C THR A 106 -21.31 25.16 5.97
N GLY A 107 -21.95 26.10 6.66
CA GLY A 107 -21.31 26.89 7.70
C GLY A 107 -20.97 25.99 8.89
N MET A 108 -19.72 25.55 8.94
CA MET A 108 -18.99 25.17 10.14
C MET A 108 -17.70 25.97 10.13
#